data_AF-A0AA86SG23-F1
#
_entry.id   AF-A0AA86SG23-F1
#
_cell.length_a   1.000
_cell.length_b   1.000
_cell.length_c   1.000
_cell.angle_alpha   90.00
_cell.angle_beta   90.00
_cell.angle_gamma   90.00
#
_symmetry.space_group_name_H-M   'P 1'
#
loop_
_entity.id
_entity.type
_entity.pdbx_description
1 polymer ?
#
loop_
_entity_poly.entity_id
_entity_poly.type
_entity_poly.pdbx_seq_one_letter_code
_entity_poly.pdbx_strand_id
1 'polypeptide(L)'
;SAIFLSESFEVGPGKVATKTLLDIAFSRGHIGIKSFDAEVVDGNGNSVPLYETYLHHWFAIKYIENVTMSHYIEQTHDLLNGIEYERNDGPCQTFLLPHYWGLGGESRGTPSNLPYPFALELGNPKDIKHGFKEKWLFNIM
;
A
#
# COMPACT_ATOMS: atom_id res chain seq x y z
N SER A 1 -0.12 -16.15 6.16
CA SER A 1 0.13 -15.04 5.22
C SER A 1 -1.19 -14.63 4.61
N ALA A 2 -1.30 -13.39 4.14
CA ALA A 2 -2.46 -12.90 3.39
C ALA A 2 -1.96 -12.28 2.09
N ILE A 3 -2.78 -12.35 1.03
CA ILE A 3 -2.48 -11.79 -0.29
C ILE A 3 -3.62 -10.84 -0.63
N PHE A 4 -3.27 -9.64 -1.09
CA PHE A 4 -4.22 -8.61 -1.48
C PHE A 4 -3.87 -8.17 -2.89
N LEU A 5 -4.90 -7.98 -3.72
CA LEU A 5 -4.75 -7.55 -5.10
C LEU A 5 -5.16 -6.09 -5.22
N SER A 6 -4.40 -5.32 -6.00
CA SER A 6 -4.80 -4.00 -6.45
C SER A 6 -5.76 -4.10 -7.63
N GLU A 7 -6.24 -2.95 -8.10
CA GLU A 7 -6.80 -2.86 -9.44
C GLU A 7 -5.77 -3.23 -10.51
N SER A 8 -6.23 -3.85 -11.59
CA SER A 8 -5.42 -4.18 -12.75
C SER A 8 -5.13 -2.95 -13.61
N PHE A 9 -3.99 -2.94 -14.29
CA PHE A 9 -3.65 -1.92 -15.28
C PHE A 9 -2.88 -2.55 -16.44
N GLU A 10 -2.88 -1.88 -17.59
CA GLU A 10 -2.16 -2.35 -18.78
C GLU A 10 -0.81 -1.64 -18.92
N VAL A 11 0.21 -2.41 -19.30
CA VAL A 11 1.54 -1.92 -19.69
C VAL A 11 1.93 -2.59 -21.00
N GLY A 12 2.24 -1.78 -22.00
CA GLY A 12 2.77 -2.24 -23.28
C GLY A 12 4.30 -2.32 -23.30
N PRO A 13 4.89 -3.02 -24.29
CA PRO A 13 6.34 -3.08 -24.46
C PRO A 13 6.98 -1.68 -24.54
N GLY A 14 8.08 -1.49 -23.80
CA GLY A 14 8.81 -0.21 -23.75
C GLY A 14 8.08 0.93 -23.04
N LYS A 15 7.00 0.64 -22.31
CA LYS A 15 6.27 1.62 -21.48
C LYS A 15 6.56 1.40 -20.01
N VAL A 16 6.44 2.47 -19.24
CA VAL A 16 6.48 2.47 -17.78
C VAL A 16 5.10 2.90 -17.29
N ALA A 17 4.59 2.23 -16.27
CA ALA A 17 3.39 2.65 -15.56
C ALA A 17 3.74 3.11 -14.14
N THR A 18 3.43 4.36 -13.86
CA THR A 18 3.42 4.93 -12.50
C THR A 18 1.96 5.02 -12.07
N LYS A 19 1.60 4.37 -10.95
CA LYS A 19 0.21 4.28 -10.48
C LYS A 19 0.14 4.46 -8.98
N THR A 20 -0.89 5.20 -8.55
CA THR A 20 -1.36 5.22 -7.17
C THR A 20 -2.64 4.40 -7.11
N LEU A 21 -2.57 3.23 -6.50
CA LEU A 21 -3.67 2.28 -6.37
C LEU A 21 -4.26 2.44 -4.97
N LEU A 22 -5.50 2.90 -4.89
CA LEU A 22 -6.20 3.21 -3.64
C LEU A 22 -7.06 2.04 -3.16
N ASP A 23 -7.55 2.15 -1.94
CA ASP A 23 -8.58 1.28 -1.36
C ASP A 23 -8.23 -0.22 -1.40
N ILE A 24 -6.95 -0.56 -1.30
CA ILE A 24 -6.50 -1.95 -1.31
C ILE A 24 -7.00 -2.63 -0.04
N ALA A 25 -7.55 -3.84 -0.21
CA ALA A 25 -7.97 -4.64 0.91
C ALA A 25 -6.77 -4.96 1.80
N PHE A 26 -6.95 -4.90 3.12
CA PHE A 26 -5.93 -5.31 4.08
C PHE A 26 -6.57 -5.94 5.31
N SER A 27 -5.83 -6.81 6.00
CA SER A 27 -6.33 -7.49 7.20
C SER A 27 -6.57 -6.49 8.33
N ARG A 28 -7.66 -6.69 9.09
CA ARG A 28 -8.01 -5.90 10.28
C ARG A 28 -7.91 -6.75 11.55
N GLY A 29 -7.82 -6.08 12.70
CA GLY A 29 -7.65 -6.68 14.01
C GLY A 29 -6.19 -6.83 14.40
N HIS A 30 -5.92 -7.74 15.33
CA HIS A 30 -4.57 -7.99 15.84
C HIS A 30 -3.76 -8.78 14.82
N ILE A 31 -2.73 -8.17 14.25
CA ILE A 31 -1.86 -8.77 13.24
C ILE A 31 -0.39 -8.70 13.66
N GLY A 32 0.39 -9.68 13.20
CA GLY A 32 1.84 -9.67 13.31
C GLY A 32 2.46 -9.63 11.92
N ILE A 33 3.16 -8.54 11.60
CA ILE A 33 3.87 -8.37 10.33
C ILE A 33 5.25 -9.01 10.46
N LYS A 34 5.59 -9.90 9.54
CA LYS A 34 6.90 -10.56 9.44
C LYS A 34 7.66 -10.16 8.17
N SER A 35 6.94 -9.99 7.08
CA SER A 35 7.45 -9.48 5.82
C SER A 35 6.33 -8.72 5.11
N PHE A 36 6.74 -7.85 4.19
CA PHE A 36 5.83 -7.16 3.28
C PHE A 36 6.45 -7.23 1.89
N ASP A 37 5.84 -8.01 1.00
CA ASP A 37 6.37 -8.34 -0.31
C ASP A 37 5.36 -7.95 -1.38
N ALA A 38 5.84 -7.65 -2.59
CA ALA A 38 5.01 -7.32 -3.75
C ALA A 38 5.42 -8.13 -4.97
N GLU A 39 4.44 -8.47 -5.80
CA GLU A 39 4.60 -9.26 -7.01
C GLU A 39 3.72 -8.70 -8.13
N VAL A 40 4.17 -8.83 -9.38
CA VAL A 40 3.34 -8.50 -10.55
C VAL A 40 2.78 -9.79 -11.09
N VAL A 41 1.45 -9.87 -11.18
CA VAL A 41 0.73 -11.06 -11.66
C VAL A 41 -0.11 -10.75 -12.90
N ASP A 42 -0.34 -11.76 -13.72
CA ASP A 42 -1.27 -11.71 -14.85
C ASP A 42 -2.74 -11.77 -14.37
N GLY A 43 -3.68 -11.70 -15.33
CA GLY A 43 -5.11 -11.79 -15.03
C GLY A 43 -5.57 -13.15 -14.45
N ASN A 44 -4.71 -14.17 -14.49
CA ASN A 44 -4.95 -15.47 -13.87
C ASN A 44 -4.25 -15.60 -12.51
N GLY A 45 -3.53 -14.57 -12.05
CA GLY A 45 -2.78 -14.57 -10.81
C GLY A 45 -1.40 -15.21 -10.89
N ASN A 46 -0.86 -15.50 -12.08
CA ASN A 46 0.49 -16.03 -12.22
C ASN A 46 1.53 -14.91 -12.22
N SER A 47 2.67 -15.11 -11.53
CA SER A 47 3.78 -14.16 -11.56
C SER A 47 4.27 -13.92 -13.00
N VAL A 48 4.37 -12.66 -13.37
CA VAL A 48 4.92 -12.26 -14.68
C VAL A 48 6.44 -12.34 -14.62
N PRO A 49 7.11 -12.96 -15.62
CA PRO A 49 8.56 -13.05 -15.64
C PRO A 49 9.25 -11.69 -15.67
N LEU A 50 10.41 -11.59 -15.00
CA LEU A 50 11.19 -10.35 -14.90
C LEU A 50 11.66 -9.80 -16.25
N TYR A 51 11.88 -10.66 -17.24
CA TYR A 51 12.27 -10.23 -18.59
C TYR A 51 11.11 -9.60 -19.38
N GLU A 52 9.87 -9.75 -18.92
CA GLU A 52 8.69 -9.12 -19.52
C GLU A 52 8.35 -7.81 -18.80
N THR A 53 8.31 -7.84 -17.46
CA THR A 53 8.06 -6.65 -16.65
C THR A 53 8.57 -6.80 -15.21
N TYR A 54 8.95 -5.69 -14.60
CA TYR A 54 9.42 -5.64 -13.21
C TYR A 54 8.89 -4.42 -12.45
N LEU A 55 8.83 -4.52 -11.12
CA LEU A 55 8.58 -3.37 -10.24
C LEU A 55 9.92 -2.68 -10.00
N HIS A 56 10.05 -1.44 -10.49
CA HIS A 56 11.26 -0.65 -10.25
C HIS A 56 11.26 -0.10 -8.82
N HIS A 57 10.29 0.75 -8.45
CA HIS A 57 10.04 1.10 -7.04
C HIS A 57 8.58 0.91 -6.67
N TRP A 58 8.33 0.55 -5.41
CA TRP A 58 6.98 0.48 -4.87
C TRP A 58 6.95 0.76 -3.37
N PHE A 59 5.81 1.23 -2.87
CA PHE A 59 5.54 1.31 -1.43
C PHE A 59 4.07 1.08 -1.10
N ALA A 60 3.81 0.64 0.13
CA ALA A 60 2.48 0.47 0.70
C ALA A 60 2.31 1.36 1.92
N ILE A 61 1.18 2.07 2.00
CA ILE A 61 0.91 3.03 3.06
C ILE A 61 -0.54 2.94 3.53
N LYS A 62 -0.73 3.12 4.84
CA LYS A 62 -2.03 3.26 5.46
C LYS A 62 -2.46 4.73 5.36
N TYR A 63 -3.74 4.99 5.18
CA TYR A 63 -4.28 6.34 5.29
C TYR A 63 -5.68 6.33 5.88
N ILE A 64 -6.05 7.44 6.48
CA ILE A 64 -7.40 7.70 6.94
C ILE A 64 -8.06 8.74 6.03
N GLU A 65 -9.27 8.44 5.61
CA GLU A 65 -10.05 9.27 4.70
C GLU A 65 -11.29 9.80 5.42
N ASN A 66 -11.58 11.09 5.27
CA ASN A 66 -12.83 11.66 5.77
C ASN A 66 -14.01 11.19 4.88
N VAL A 67 -15.00 10.53 5.48
CA VAL A 67 -16.15 9.96 4.75
C VAL A 67 -16.99 11.01 4.02
N THR A 68 -16.96 12.28 4.45
CA THR A 68 -17.67 13.35 3.75
C THR A 68 -16.94 13.81 2.49
N MET A 69 -15.66 13.49 2.35
CA MET A 69 -14.82 13.84 1.21
C MET A 69 -14.63 12.70 0.21
N SER A 70 -15.09 11.48 0.50
CA SER A 70 -14.92 10.32 -0.38
C SER A 70 -15.32 10.60 -1.83
N HIS A 71 -16.52 11.15 -2.04
CA HIS A 71 -17.03 11.47 -3.38
C HIS A 71 -16.22 12.58 -4.08
N TYR A 72 -15.63 13.51 -3.32
CA TYR A 72 -14.73 14.52 -3.90
C TYR A 72 -13.42 13.87 -4.36
N ILE A 73 -12.80 13.04 -3.52
CA ILE A 73 -11.54 12.36 -3.82
C ILE A 73 -11.70 11.45 -5.04
N GLU A 74 -12.81 10.69 -5.11
CA GLU A 74 -13.12 9.83 -6.26
C GLU A 74 -13.20 10.64 -7.59
N GLN A 75 -13.73 11.86 -7.54
CA GLN A 75 -13.86 12.70 -8.74
C GLN A 75 -12.57 13.43 -9.10
N THR A 76 -11.91 14.05 -8.12
CA THR A 76 -10.79 14.95 -8.35
C THR A 76 -9.44 14.28 -8.29
N HIS A 77 -9.36 13.09 -7.69
CA HIS A 77 -8.12 12.41 -7.32
C HIS A 77 -7.20 13.31 -6.46
N ASP A 78 -7.77 14.27 -5.72
CA ASP A 78 -7.02 15.13 -4.81
C ASP A 78 -6.72 14.41 -3.49
N LEU A 79 -5.53 13.83 -3.44
CA LEU A 79 -5.02 13.09 -2.29
C LEU A 79 -4.33 13.98 -1.23
N LEU A 80 -4.35 15.32 -1.40
CA LEU A 80 -3.71 16.26 -0.49
C LEU A 80 -4.69 16.80 0.56
N ASN A 81 -5.94 17.04 0.19
CA ASN A 81 -6.91 17.72 1.06
C ASN A 81 -7.90 16.79 1.78
N GLY A 82 -8.05 15.54 1.35
CA GLY A 82 -9.04 14.61 1.90
C GLY A 82 -8.48 13.39 2.65
N ILE A 83 -7.15 13.26 2.67
CA ILE A 83 -6.45 12.07 3.15
C ILE A 83 -5.36 12.47 4.14
N GLU A 84 -5.32 11.78 5.27
CA GLU A 84 -4.20 11.82 6.20
C GLU A 84 -3.48 10.49 6.17
N TYR A 85 -2.20 10.52 5.80
CA TYR A 85 -1.40 9.32 5.65
C TYR A 85 -0.76 8.90 6.97
N GLU A 86 -0.86 7.62 7.30
CA GLU A 86 -0.27 7.01 8.49
C GLU A 86 0.93 6.14 8.10
N ARG A 87 2.07 6.36 8.76
CA ARG A 87 3.32 5.64 8.47
C ARG A 87 3.32 4.29 9.20
N ASN A 88 4.45 3.60 9.18
CA ASN A 88 4.59 2.24 9.73
C ASN A 88 4.55 2.12 11.27
N ASP A 89 3.83 3.01 11.96
CA ASP A 89 3.80 3.13 13.44
C ASP A 89 5.19 3.24 14.11
N GLY A 90 6.23 3.56 13.33
CA GLY A 90 7.58 3.85 13.81
C GLY A 90 7.76 5.31 14.28
N PRO A 91 8.98 5.70 14.68
CA PRO A 91 9.24 7.05 15.20
C PRO A 91 9.12 8.16 14.15
N CYS A 92 9.23 7.83 12.86
CA CYS A 92 9.21 8.79 11.75
C CYS A 92 7.81 8.88 11.11
N GLN A 93 6.85 9.44 11.85
CA GLN A 93 5.46 9.60 11.39
C GLN A 93 5.22 10.84 10.51
N THR A 94 6.13 11.81 10.55
CA THR A 94 5.97 13.09 9.84
C THR A 94 6.55 13.02 8.42
N PHE A 95 6.55 14.15 7.71
CA PHE A 95 7.10 14.25 6.36
C PHE A 95 8.63 14.08 6.29
N LEU A 96 9.34 14.13 7.42
CA LEU A 96 10.79 13.98 7.45
C LEU A 96 11.17 12.50 7.55
N LEU A 97 11.74 11.96 6.46
CA LEU A 97 12.22 10.57 6.35
C LEU A 97 11.14 9.53 6.71
N PRO A 98 9.96 9.57 6.05
CA PRO A 98 8.88 8.65 6.37
C PRO A 98 9.28 7.22 6.04
N HIS A 99 8.89 6.27 6.90
CA HIS A 99 8.99 4.86 6.59
C HIS A 99 7.61 4.27 6.33
N TYR A 100 7.50 3.50 5.25
CA TYR A 100 6.25 2.91 4.79
C TYR A 100 6.07 1.51 5.37
N TRP A 101 4.85 0.97 5.28
CA TRP A 101 4.55 -0.39 5.75
C TRP A 101 5.21 -1.46 4.88
N GLY A 102 5.29 -1.20 3.59
CA GLY A 102 6.09 -1.94 2.63
C GLY A 102 6.83 -0.96 1.72
N LEU A 103 8.06 -1.29 1.34
CA LEU A 103 8.90 -0.48 0.46
C LEU A 103 9.87 -1.42 -0.25
N GLY A 104 10.06 -1.22 -1.54
CA GLY A 104 11.04 -2.00 -2.28
C GLY A 104 11.47 -1.34 -3.57
N GLY A 105 12.77 -1.48 -3.88
CA GLY A 105 13.35 -1.17 -5.17
C GLY A 105 13.90 -2.44 -5.79
N GLU A 106 13.38 -2.86 -6.94
CA GLU A 106 13.83 -4.06 -7.65
C GLU A 106 13.90 -5.31 -6.75
N SER A 107 12.98 -5.40 -5.81
CA SER A 107 13.04 -6.34 -4.67
C SER A 107 12.41 -7.69 -4.94
N ARG A 108 12.03 -8.01 -6.19
CA ARG A 108 11.38 -9.29 -6.51
C ARG A 108 12.32 -10.45 -6.19
N GLY A 109 11.84 -11.40 -5.39
CA GLY A 109 12.65 -12.53 -4.90
C GLY A 109 13.68 -12.15 -3.84
N THR A 110 13.70 -10.89 -3.36
CA THR A 110 14.52 -10.45 -2.24
C THR A 110 13.66 -10.37 -0.99
N PRO A 111 13.82 -11.28 -0.02
CA PRO A 111 12.96 -11.32 1.14
C PRO A 111 13.25 -10.17 2.10
N SER A 112 12.20 -9.42 2.46
CA SER A 112 12.25 -8.35 3.46
C SER A 112 11.70 -8.84 4.80
N ASN A 113 12.48 -9.68 5.50
CA ASN A 113 12.06 -10.29 6.76
C ASN A 113 12.44 -9.44 7.98
N LEU A 114 11.48 -9.20 8.86
CA LEU A 114 11.71 -8.68 10.20
C LEU A 114 12.24 -9.79 11.11
N PRO A 115 13.28 -9.54 11.93
CA PRO A 115 13.84 -10.55 12.84
C PRO A 115 12.83 -10.98 13.91
N TYR A 116 11.92 -10.08 14.29
CA TYR A 116 10.80 -10.34 15.18
C TYR A 116 9.52 -9.79 14.56
N PRO A 117 8.36 -10.46 14.73
CA PRO A 117 7.11 -9.95 14.21
C PRO A 117 6.77 -8.60 14.86
N PHE A 118 6.41 -7.62 14.04
CA PHE A 118 5.87 -6.35 14.51
C PHE A 118 4.36 -6.52 14.72
N ALA A 119 3.91 -6.50 15.96
CA ALA A 119 2.51 -6.73 16.32
C ALA A 119 1.77 -5.40 16.46
N LEU A 120 0.58 -5.32 15.86
CA LEU A 120 -0.27 -4.14 15.91
C LEU A 120 -1.76 -4.52 15.78
N GLU A 121 -2.64 -3.58 16.13
CA GLU A 121 -4.08 -3.69 15.90
C GLU A 121 -4.49 -2.72 14.78
N LEU A 122 -5.03 -3.25 13.67
CA LEU A 122 -5.51 -2.45 12.55
C LEU A 122 -7.03 -2.31 12.54
N GLY A 123 -7.54 -1.15 12.14
CA GLY A 123 -8.98 -0.93 12.01
C GLY A 123 -9.73 -0.86 13.35
N ASN A 124 -9.06 -0.61 14.47
CA ASN A 124 -9.72 -0.42 15.77
C ASN A 124 -10.52 0.90 15.73
N PRO A 125 -11.85 0.87 15.93
CA PRO A 125 -12.68 2.08 15.89
C PRO A 125 -12.32 3.14 16.94
N LYS A 126 -11.57 2.77 17.99
CA LYS A 126 -11.09 3.71 19.01
C LYS A 126 -9.93 4.58 18.55
N ASP A 127 -9.13 4.07 17.61
CA ASP A 127 -7.93 4.74 17.11
C ASP A 127 -8.24 5.58 15.86
N ILE A 128 -9.37 5.31 15.20
CA ILE A 128 -9.83 6.04 14.02
C ILE A 128 -10.68 7.24 14.44
N LYS A 129 -10.34 8.43 13.93
CA LYS A 129 -11.09 9.67 14.15
C LYS A 129 -12.55 9.51 13.72
N HIS A 130 -13.49 10.07 14.50
CA HIS A 130 -14.91 10.02 14.15
C HIS A 130 -15.15 10.64 12.76
N GLY A 131 -15.86 9.93 11.89
CA GLY A 131 -16.09 10.35 10.51
C GLY A 131 -14.94 10.03 9.55
N PHE A 132 -13.92 9.28 9.99
CA PHE A 132 -12.85 8.80 9.12
C PHE A 132 -12.92 7.28 8.94
N LYS A 133 -12.32 6.80 7.85
CA LYS A 133 -12.13 5.38 7.57
C LYS A 133 -10.68 5.08 7.26
N GLU A 134 -10.15 4.01 7.87
CA GLU A 134 -8.85 3.44 7.53
C GLU A 134 -8.91 2.72 6.18
N LYS A 135 -7.95 3.03 5.31
CA LYS A 135 -7.76 2.48 3.98
C LYS A 135 -6.25 2.31 3.67
N TRP A 136 -5.96 1.65 2.55
CA TRP A 136 -4.58 1.32 2.15
C TRP A 136 -4.32 1.71 0.70
N LEU A 137 -3.13 2.23 0.46
CA LEU A 137 -2.64 2.68 -0.84
C LEU A 137 -1.36 1.92 -1.17
N PHE A 138 -1.27 1.45 -2.41
CA PHE A 138 -0.06 0.91 -3.00
C PHE A 138 0.36 1.76 -4.18
N ASN A 139 1.61 2.17 -4.20
CA ASN A 139 2.13 3.04 -5.23
C ASN A 139 3.27 2.32 -5.95
N ILE A 140 3.28 2.45 -7.28
CA ILE A 140 4.37 2.00 -8.15
C ILE A 140 4.99 3.23 -8.83
N MET A 141 6.31 3.32 -8.80
CA MET A 141 7.10 4.43 -9.34
C MET A 141 8.19 3.95 -10.28
#